data_AF-A0A420VN53-F1
#
_entry.id   AF-A0A420VN53-F1
#
_cell.length_a   1.000
_cell.length_b   1.000
_cell.length_c   1.000
_cell.angle_alpha   90.00
_cell.angle_beta   90.00
_cell.angle_gamma   90.00
#
_symmetry.space_group_name_H-M   'P 1'
#
loop_
_entity.id
_entity.type
_entity.pdbx_description
1 polymer ?
#
loop_
_entity_poly.entity_id
_entity_poly.type
_entity_poly.pdbx_seq_one_letter_code
_entity_poly.pdbx_strand_id
1 'polypeptide(L)'
;MQSKKTFWPYGILISLGLIVIACIVTVIIASKAPVYEDNFYFDSYQNVELNYNEIQNRQKAFDENFKLSVKDRESFTRKKSQIYYINEGENEFRITVDNLKNYDLNQLQIQALLSRPHTSVDDKNLEVKIEANDLVFSFDAKEKGAWQVLLKITQNENSVGFFKFFLQTK
;
A
#
# COMPACT_ATOMS: atom_id res chain seq x y z
N MET A 1 24.03 -68.09 21.43
CA MET A 1 24.53 -66.73 21.13
C MET A 1 23.34 -65.83 20.88
N GLN A 2 23.04 -64.89 21.77
CA GLN A 2 21.95 -63.91 21.53
C GLN A 2 22.46 -62.80 20.62
N SER A 3 21.76 -62.54 19.51
CA SER A 3 22.07 -61.40 18.64
C SER A 3 21.63 -60.10 19.31
N LYS A 4 22.57 -59.18 19.53
CA LYS A 4 22.25 -57.82 19.96
C LYS A 4 21.45 -57.16 18.83
N LYS A 5 20.15 -56.93 19.02
CA LYS A 5 19.34 -56.16 18.08
C LYS A 5 19.79 -54.70 18.12
N THR A 6 20.44 -54.24 17.06
CA THR A 6 20.90 -52.87 16.93
C THR A 6 19.74 -51.99 16.49
N PHE A 7 19.22 -51.15 17.39
CA PHE A 7 18.08 -50.27 17.13
C PHE A 7 18.42 -48.98 16.35
N TRP A 8 19.71 -48.68 16.20
CA TRP A 8 20.24 -47.47 15.56
C TRP A 8 19.70 -47.18 14.14
N PRO A 9 19.54 -48.14 13.20
CA PRO A 9 19.01 -47.84 11.87
C PRO A 9 17.54 -47.37 11.89
N TYR A 10 16.72 -47.85 12.84
CA TYR A 10 15.35 -47.38 13.01
C TYR A 10 15.30 -45.96 13.55
N GLY A 11 16.23 -45.59 14.44
CA GLY A 11 16.37 -44.22 14.93
C GLY A 11 16.68 -43.22 13.80
N ILE A 12 17.54 -43.61 12.85
CA ILE A 12 17.84 -42.79 11.67
C ILE A 12 16.60 -42.64 10.78
N LEU A 13 15.88 -43.73 10.50
CA LEU A 13 14.68 -43.68 9.67
C LEU A 13 13.58 -42.81 10.30
N ILE A 14 13.37 -42.94 11.61
CA ILE A 14 12.42 -42.10 12.35
C ILE A 14 12.85 -40.64 12.32
N SER A 15 14.13 -40.36 12.56
CA SER A 15 14.68 -38.99 12.49
C SER A 15 14.48 -38.37 11.11
N LEU A 16 14.75 -39.12 10.04
CA LEU A 16 14.55 -38.66 8.67
C LEU A 16 13.06 -38.38 8.39
N GLY A 17 12.17 -39.27 8.84
CA GLY A 17 10.72 -39.06 8.74
C GLY A 17 10.25 -37.80 9.47
N LEU A 18 10.75 -37.57 10.69
CA LEU A 18 10.43 -36.37 11.47
C LEU A 18 10.93 -35.08 10.80
N ILE A 19 12.12 -35.11 10.18
CA ILE A 19 12.65 -33.96 9.44
C ILE A 19 11.74 -33.63 8.25
N VAL A 20 11.34 -34.63 7.46
CA VAL A 20 10.44 -34.42 6.31
C VAL A 20 9.10 -33.84 6.76
N ILE A 21 8.51 -34.37 7.84
CA ILE A 21 7.26 -33.86 8.41
C ILE A 21 7.45 -32.40 8.88
N ALA A 22 8.55 -32.08 9.56
CA ALA A 22 8.83 -30.73 10.02
C ALA A 22 8.97 -29.73 8.85
N CYS A 23 9.63 -30.12 7.75
CA CYS A 23 9.72 -29.29 6.55
C CYS A 23 8.33 -29.04 5.94
N ILE A 24 7.49 -30.07 5.80
CA ILE A 24 6.13 -29.94 5.27
C ILE A 24 5.30 -29.00 6.14
N VAL A 25 5.33 -29.17 7.46
CA VAL A 25 4.60 -28.30 8.41
C VAL A 25 5.07 -26.85 8.27
N THR A 26 6.38 -26.62 8.16
CA THR A 26 6.95 -25.28 8.00
C THR A 26 6.45 -24.61 6.72
N VAL A 27 6.43 -25.33 5.59
CA VAL A 27 5.90 -24.81 4.31
C VAL A 27 4.42 -24.46 4.44
N ILE A 28 3.60 -25.32 5.04
CA ILE A 28 2.16 -25.06 5.23
C ILE A 28 1.93 -23.80 6.09
N ILE A 29 2.70 -23.63 7.16
CA ILE A 29 2.60 -22.44 8.02
C ILE A 29 3.02 -21.19 7.24
N ALA A 30 4.14 -21.25 6.51
CA ALA A 30 4.64 -20.13 5.73
C ALA A 30 3.66 -19.72 4.60
N SER A 31 3.07 -20.68 3.90
CA SER A 31 2.10 -20.41 2.82
C SER A 31 0.77 -19.83 3.33
N LYS A 32 0.44 -20.00 4.61
CA LYS A 32 -0.76 -19.43 5.23
C LYS A 32 -0.53 -18.03 5.79
N ALA A 33 0.72 -17.60 5.96
CA ALA A 33 1.02 -16.24 6.38
C ALA A 33 0.70 -15.28 5.22
N PRO A 34 -0.17 -14.28 5.42
CA PRO A 34 -0.50 -13.34 4.36
C PRO A 34 0.73 -12.50 4.02
N VAL A 35 1.07 -12.44 2.73
CA VAL A 35 2.04 -11.49 2.19
C VAL A 35 1.24 -10.33 1.62
N TYR A 36 1.36 -9.16 2.24
CA TYR A 36 0.71 -7.94 1.76
C TYR A 36 1.67 -7.20 0.84
N GLU A 37 1.29 -7.03 -0.43
CA GLU A 37 2.05 -6.23 -1.40
C GLU A 37 1.84 -4.73 -1.15
N ASP A 38 2.81 -3.90 -1.52
CA ASP A 38 2.65 -2.44 -1.48
C ASP A 38 1.80 -1.97 -2.66
N ASN A 39 0.61 -1.46 -2.37
CA ASN A 39 -0.34 -0.97 -3.37
C ASN A 39 -0.04 0.45 -3.87
N PHE A 40 1.11 1.06 -3.53
CA PHE A 40 1.43 2.45 -3.86
C PHE A 40 1.28 2.80 -5.36
N TYR A 41 1.75 1.93 -6.25
CA TYR A 41 1.66 2.14 -7.69
C TYR A 41 0.38 1.57 -8.31
N PHE A 42 -0.54 1.06 -7.49
CA PHE A 42 -1.79 0.41 -7.94
C PHE A 42 -1.53 -0.70 -8.96
N ASP A 43 -0.45 -1.45 -8.72
CA ASP A 43 0.02 -2.52 -9.59
C ASP A 43 0.81 -3.53 -8.74
N SER A 44 1.00 -4.73 -9.28
CA SER A 44 1.77 -5.79 -8.62
C SER A 44 3.24 -5.42 -8.48
N TYR A 45 3.88 -5.92 -7.42
CA TYR A 45 5.31 -5.67 -7.19
C TYR A 45 6.18 -6.03 -8.40
N GLN A 46 5.89 -7.16 -9.05
CA GLN A 46 6.65 -7.63 -10.22
C GLN A 46 6.52 -6.67 -11.40
N ASN A 47 5.31 -6.18 -11.68
CA ASN A 47 5.11 -5.27 -12.80
C ASN A 47 5.73 -3.90 -12.53
N VAL A 48 5.70 -3.43 -11.29
CA VAL A 48 6.40 -2.22 -10.86
C VAL A 48 7.90 -2.36 -11.07
N GLU A 49 8.49 -3.49 -10.67
CA GLU A 49 9.93 -3.73 -10.82
C GLU A 49 10.34 -3.75 -12.30
N LEU A 50 9.58 -4.45 -13.14
CA LEU A 50 9.85 -4.55 -14.58
C LEU A 50 9.74 -3.21 -15.31
N ASN A 51 8.81 -2.34 -14.88
CA ASN A 51 8.51 -1.07 -15.55
C ASN A 51 8.90 0.16 -14.73
N TYR A 52 9.75 0.01 -13.71
CA TYR A 52 10.02 1.06 -12.73
C TYR A 52 10.46 2.37 -13.39
N ASN A 53 11.38 2.30 -14.35
CA ASN A 53 11.89 3.48 -15.05
C ASN A 53 10.79 4.22 -15.82
N GLU A 54 9.86 3.49 -16.44
CA GLU A 54 8.74 4.08 -17.15
C GLU A 54 7.78 4.76 -16.17
N ILE A 55 7.47 4.10 -15.05
CA ILE A 55 6.65 4.67 -13.97
C ILE A 55 7.28 5.98 -13.46
N GLN A 56 8.58 6.01 -13.19
CA GLN A 56 9.27 7.21 -12.73
C GLN A 56 9.27 8.33 -13.78
N ASN A 57 9.39 7.99 -15.07
CA ASN A 57 9.29 8.99 -16.14
C ASN A 57 7.88 9.59 -16.23
N ARG A 58 6.84 8.76 -16.11
CA ARG A 58 5.44 9.22 -16.09
C ARG A 58 5.13 10.07 -14.85
N GLN A 59 5.68 9.69 -13.69
CA GLN A 59 5.62 10.48 -12.45
C GLN A 59 6.26 11.85 -12.64
N LYS A 60 7.47 11.88 -13.20
CA LYS A 60 8.18 13.14 -13.45
C LYS A 60 7.40 14.05 -14.41
N ALA A 61 6.84 13.50 -15.48
CA ALA A 61 6.01 14.25 -16.41
C ALA A 61 4.75 14.82 -15.72
N PHE A 62 4.16 14.07 -14.79
CA PHE A 62 3.05 14.55 -13.96
C PHE A 62 3.49 15.70 -13.03
N ASP A 63 4.62 15.54 -12.34
CA ASP A 63 5.14 16.52 -11.38
C ASP A 63 5.58 17.85 -12.04
N GLU A 64 5.90 17.83 -13.34
CA GLU A 64 6.14 19.04 -14.14
C GLU A 64 4.85 19.83 -14.44
N ASN A 65 3.70 19.18 -14.36
CA ASN A 65 2.40 19.73 -14.71
C ASN A 65 1.55 20.07 -13.47
N PHE A 66 1.68 19.29 -12.40
CA PHE A 66 0.85 19.38 -11.21
C PHE A 66 1.67 19.25 -9.92
N LYS A 67 1.19 19.88 -8.84
CA LYS A 67 1.67 19.62 -7.48
C LYS A 67 0.49 19.41 -6.54
N LEU A 68 0.65 18.51 -5.58
CA LEU A 68 -0.39 18.22 -4.59
C LEU A 68 0.01 18.75 -3.23
N SER A 69 -0.94 19.35 -2.53
CA SER A 69 -0.78 19.76 -1.13
C SER A 69 -2.05 19.45 -0.34
N VAL A 70 -1.89 19.06 0.93
CA VAL A 70 -3.04 18.82 1.82
C VAL A 70 -3.48 20.14 2.41
N LYS A 71 -4.79 20.38 2.40
CA LYS A 71 -5.40 21.62 2.85
C LYS A 71 -5.94 21.48 4.28
N ASP A 72 -5.70 22.50 5.10
CA ASP A 72 -6.37 22.75 6.40
C ASP A 72 -6.48 21.52 7.33
N ARG A 73 -5.41 20.70 7.41
CA ARG A 73 -5.31 19.56 8.33
C ARG A 73 -4.14 19.73 9.29
N GLU A 74 -4.44 19.59 10.58
CA GLU A 74 -3.39 19.44 11.59
C GLU A 74 -2.50 18.24 11.27
N SER A 75 -1.19 18.44 11.36
CA SER A 75 -0.22 17.43 11.00
C SER A 75 1.09 17.62 11.74
N PHE A 76 1.89 16.56 11.79
CA PHE A 76 3.21 16.57 12.39
C PHE A 76 4.19 15.80 11.50
N THR A 77 5.45 16.19 11.56
CA THR A 77 6.50 15.53 10.78
C THR A 77 7.17 14.45 11.63
N ARG A 78 7.26 13.22 11.10
CA ARG A 78 8.01 12.11 11.70
C ARG A 78 8.88 11.45 10.64
N LYS A 79 10.19 11.37 10.89
CA LYS A 79 11.17 10.72 9.98
C LYS A 79 10.97 11.14 8.51
N LYS A 80 10.88 12.45 8.25
CA LYS A 80 10.66 13.07 6.92
C LYS A 80 9.28 12.85 6.28
N SER A 81 8.36 12.16 6.94
CA SER A 81 6.97 12.01 6.47
C SER A 81 6.06 12.96 7.23
N GLN A 82 5.17 13.64 6.50
CA GLN A 82 4.08 14.41 7.11
C GLN A 82 2.93 13.46 7.43
N ILE A 83 2.48 13.47 8.68
CA ILE A 83 1.36 12.65 9.16
C ILE A 83 0.21 13.59 9.52
N TYR A 84 -0.95 13.36 8.92
CA TYR A 84 -2.14 14.17 9.12
C TYR A 84 -3.08 13.51 10.14
N TYR A 85 -3.61 14.32 11.05
CA TYR A 85 -4.53 13.83 12.05
C TYR A 85 -5.94 13.64 11.49
N ILE A 86 -6.55 12.50 11.83
CA ILE A 86 -7.93 12.14 11.49
C ILE A 86 -8.71 11.78 12.75
N ASN A 87 -10.03 11.79 12.66
CA ASN A 87 -10.91 11.34 13.73
C ASN A 87 -11.19 9.84 13.59
N GLU A 88 -11.63 9.20 14.66
CA GLU A 88 -12.29 7.88 14.57
C GLU A 88 -13.67 8.07 13.93
N GLY A 89 -14.03 7.23 12.97
CA GLY A 89 -15.28 7.36 12.21
C GLY A 89 -15.14 8.17 10.92
N GLU A 90 -16.17 8.96 10.60
CA GLU A 90 -16.24 9.73 9.35
C GLU A 90 -15.23 10.89 9.30
N ASN A 91 -14.55 10.99 8.16
CA ASN A 91 -13.58 12.01 7.86
C ASN A 91 -13.77 12.50 6.43
N GLU A 92 -13.57 13.80 6.20
CA GLU A 92 -13.37 14.38 4.89
C GLU A 92 -11.91 14.82 4.74
N PHE A 93 -11.29 14.52 3.61
CA PHE A 93 -9.92 14.92 3.34
C PHE A 93 -9.85 15.63 1.99
N ARG A 94 -9.09 16.73 1.98
CA ARG A 94 -9.04 17.68 0.87
C ARG A 94 -7.60 17.89 0.45
N ILE A 95 -7.33 17.66 -0.84
CA ILE A 95 -6.02 17.82 -1.44
C ILE A 95 -6.13 18.85 -2.55
N THR A 96 -5.39 19.94 -2.44
CA THR A 96 -5.27 20.95 -3.49
C THR A 96 -4.36 20.45 -4.60
N VAL A 97 -4.78 20.61 -5.86
CA VAL A 97 -3.99 20.27 -7.04
C VAL A 97 -3.53 21.55 -7.73
N ASP A 98 -2.32 22.00 -7.45
CA ASP A 98 -1.73 23.15 -8.12
C ASP A 98 -1.41 22.80 -9.58
N ASN A 99 -2.19 23.38 -10.48
CA ASN A 99 -2.07 23.16 -11.92
C ASN A 99 -1.12 24.18 -12.55
N LEU A 100 0.09 23.75 -12.86
CA LEU A 100 1.18 24.64 -13.29
C LEU A 100 1.07 25.04 -14.77
N LYS A 101 0.27 24.33 -15.56
CA LYS A 101 0.15 24.52 -17.02
C LYS A 101 -1.30 24.71 -17.49
N ASN A 102 -2.24 24.99 -16.59
CA ASN A 102 -3.66 25.25 -16.88
C ASN A 102 -4.38 24.13 -17.65
N TYR A 103 -4.12 22.86 -17.33
CA TYR A 103 -4.88 21.73 -17.87
C TYR A 103 -6.32 21.67 -17.33
N ASP A 104 -7.24 20.99 -18.02
CA ASP A 104 -8.58 20.73 -17.48
C ASP A 104 -8.52 19.61 -16.44
N LEU A 105 -8.81 19.94 -15.17
CA LEU A 105 -8.79 18.97 -14.07
C LEU A 105 -9.91 17.94 -14.17
N ASN A 106 -11.02 18.25 -14.84
CA ASN A 106 -12.16 17.32 -14.96
C ASN A 106 -11.84 16.11 -15.87
N GLN A 107 -10.76 16.20 -16.65
CA GLN A 107 -10.29 15.11 -17.52
C GLN A 107 -9.34 14.15 -16.80
N LEU A 108 -8.92 14.47 -15.57
CA LEU A 108 -8.03 13.61 -14.81
C LEU A 108 -8.77 12.36 -14.34
N GLN A 109 -8.23 11.19 -14.64
CA GLN A 109 -8.71 9.95 -14.05
C GLN A 109 -8.05 9.75 -12.69
N ILE A 110 -8.85 9.69 -11.64
CA ILE A 110 -8.36 9.62 -10.26
C ILE A 110 -8.81 8.31 -9.63
N GLN A 111 -7.86 7.61 -9.01
CA GLN A 111 -8.11 6.44 -8.18
C GLN A 111 -7.54 6.71 -6.79
N ALA A 112 -8.37 6.53 -5.77
CA ALA A 112 -7.98 6.69 -4.38
C ALA A 112 -8.27 5.41 -3.61
N LEU A 113 -7.32 5.01 -2.76
CA LEU A 113 -7.38 3.80 -1.96
C LEU A 113 -7.04 4.15 -0.51
N LEU A 114 -7.99 3.93 0.39
CA LEU A 114 -7.73 3.93 1.82
C LEU A 114 -7.17 2.56 2.21
N SER A 115 -6.07 2.55 2.94
CA SER A 115 -5.37 1.33 3.32
C SER A 115 -4.74 1.45 4.71
N ARG A 116 -4.38 0.32 5.32
CA ARG A 116 -3.53 0.29 6.51
C ARG A 116 -2.07 0.07 6.08
N PRO A 117 -1.09 0.71 6.73
CA PRO A 117 0.32 0.52 6.36
C PRO A 117 0.88 -0.91 6.51
N HIS A 118 0.20 -1.78 7.26
CA HIS A 118 0.68 -3.11 7.65
C HIS A 118 -0.23 -4.26 7.20
N THR A 119 -1.35 -3.95 6.52
CA THR A 119 -2.30 -4.95 6.02
C THR A 119 -3.15 -4.34 4.92
N SER A 120 -3.52 -5.14 3.91
CA SER A 120 -4.48 -4.74 2.88
C SER A 120 -5.89 -5.30 3.12
N VAL A 121 -6.15 -5.91 4.28
CA VAL A 121 -7.45 -6.53 4.59
C VAL A 121 -8.59 -5.50 4.60
N ASP A 122 -8.30 -4.28 5.07
CA ASP A 122 -9.26 -3.18 5.18
C ASP A 122 -9.20 -2.20 4.00
N ASP A 123 -8.56 -2.58 2.90
CA ASP A 123 -8.39 -1.71 1.75
C ASP A 123 -9.75 -1.36 1.12
N LYS A 124 -9.97 -0.07 0.89
CA LYS A 124 -11.22 0.45 0.33
C LYS A 124 -10.95 1.53 -0.70
N ASN A 125 -11.51 1.34 -1.89
CA ASN A 125 -11.55 2.41 -2.89
C ASN A 125 -12.39 3.57 -2.37
N LEU A 126 -11.91 4.80 -2.58
CA LEU A 126 -12.59 6.02 -2.21
C LEU A 126 -13.14 6.71 -3.45
N GLU A 127 -14.35 7.22 -3.35
CA GLU A 127 -14.90 8.12 -4.35
C GLU A 127 -14.29 9.51 -4.20
N VAL A 128 -13.70 10.02 -5.28
CA VAL A 128 -13.07 11.34 -5.32
C VAL A 128 -13.97 12.30 -6.10
N LYS A 129 -14.30 13.42 -5.48
CA LYS A 129 -14.98 14.54 -6.12
C LYS A 129 -13.97 15.65 -6.38
N ILE A 130 -14.05 16.25 -7.56
CA ILE A 130 -13.25 17.40 -7.92
C ILE A 130 -14.09 18.65 -7.66
N GLU A 131 -13.69 19.46 -6.68
CA GLU A 131 -14.32 20.73 -6.36
C GLU A 131 -13.37 21.88 -6.71
N ALA A 132 -13.61 22.50 -7.86
CA ALA A 132 -12.74 23.52 -8.45
C ALA A 132 -11.30 23.02 -8.68
N ASN A 133 -10.43 23.15 -7.68
CA ASN A 133 -9.02 22.79 -7.72
C ASN A 133 -8.64 21.78 -6.61
N ASP A 134 -9.63 21.33 -5.85
CA ASP A 134 -9.46 20.46 -4.70
C ASP A 134 -10.03 19.08 -5.00
N LEU A 135 -9.28 18.03 -4.65
CA LEU A 135 -9.76 16.66 -4.59
C LEU A 135 -10.33 16.40 -3.20
N VAL A 136 -11.61 16.09 -3.15
CA VAL A 136 -12.36 15.85 -1.91
C VAL A 136 -12.78 14.40 -1.88
N PHE A 137 -12.46 13.71 -0.79
CA PHE A 137 -12.91 12.35 -0.55
C PHE A 137 -13.30 12.16 0.92
N SER A 138 -14.37 11.40 1.11
CA SER A 138 -14.89 11.05 2.42
C SER A 138 -14.62 9.59 2.71
N PHE A 139 -14.26 9.27 3.95
CA PHE A 139 -14.01 7.91 4.37
C PHE A 139 -14.28 7.70 5.87
N ASP A 140 -14.50 6.44 6.22
CA ASP A 140 -14.75 6.01 7.59
C ASP A 140 -13.55 5.22 8.15
N ALA A 141 -12.84 5.84 9.10
CA ALA A 141 -11.73 5.25 9.83
C ALA A 141 -12.27 4.49 11.05
N LYS A 142 -12.71 3.25 10.82
CA LYS A 142 -13.43 2.42 11.81
C LYS A 142 -12.66 2.09 13.07
N GLU A 143 -11.34 2.05 13.00
CA GLU A 143 -10.52 1.74 14.17
C GLU A 143 -9.36 2.74 14.30
N LYS A 144 -8.98 2.97 15.55
CA LYS A 144 -7.82 3.77 15.90
C LYS A 144 -6.55 3.19 15.32
N GLY A 145 -5.65 4.06 14.88
CA GLY A 145 -4.30 3.70 14.46
C GLY A 145 -3.80 4.48 13.25
N ALA A 146 -2.81 3.90 12.60
CA ALA A 146 -2.21 4.43 11.40
C ALA A 146 -3.02 4.01 10.17
N TRP A 147 -3.27 4.97 9.30
CA TRP A 147 -3.96 4.83 8.03
C TRP A 147 -3.11 5.48 6.94
N GLN A 148 -3.35 5.11 5.70
CA GLN A 148 -2.75 5.75 4.55
C GLN A 148 -3.79 5.92 3.44
N VAL A 149 -3.68 7.03 2.72
CA VAL A 149 -4.41 7.23 1.47
C VAL A 149 -3.41 7.18 0.34
N LEU A 150 -3.64 6.25 -0.58
CA LEU A 150 -2.90 6.11 -1.82
C LEU A 150 -3.73 6.77 -2.92
N LEU A 151 -3.08 7.54 -3.77
CA LEU A 151 -3.73 8.27 -4.85
C LEU A 151 -2.96 8.04 -6.14
N LYS A 152 -3.69 7.73 -7.21
CA LYS A 152 -3.19 7.66 -8.58
C LYS A 152 -3.98 8.64 -9.42
N ILE A 153 -3.28 9.55 -10.08
CA ILE A 153 -3.88 10.54 -10.97
C ILE A 153 -3.28 10.34 -12.36
N THR A 154 -4.12 9.99 -13.33
CA THR A 154 -3.72 9.84 -14.72
C THR A 154 -4.22 11.04 -15.50
N GLN A 155 -3.30 11.84 -16.03
CA GLN A 155 -3.61 12.89 -16.99
C GLN A 155 -3.68 12.34 -18.42
N ASN A 156 -2.71 11.50 -18.78
CA ASN A 156 -2.63 10.76 -20.04
C ASN A 156 -1.70 9.56 -19.85
N GLU A 157 -1.52 8.74 -20.88
CA GLU A 157 -0.69 7.53 -20.81
C GLU A 157 0.76 7.79 -20.37
N ASN A 158 1.30 8.98 -20.68
CA ASN A 158 2.67 9.37 -20.38
C ASN A 158 2.82 10.26 -19.13
N SER A 159 1.72 10.57 -18.44
CA SER A 159 1.68 11.50 -17.31
C SER A 159 0.75 10.95 -16.22
N VAL A 160 1.36 10.27 -15.25
CA VAL A 160 0.67 9.58 -14.16
C VAL A 160 1.38 9.88 -12.85
N GLY A 161 0.67 10.44 -11.89
CA GLY A 161 1.18 10.76 -10.56
C GLY A 161 0.67 9.79 -9.49
N PHE A 162 1.56 9.34 -8.61
CA PHE A 162 1.31 8.46 -7.48
C PHE A 162 1.67 9.17 -6.17
N PHE A 163 0.74 9.20 -5.23
CA PHE A 163 0.91 9.92 -3.96
C PHE A 163 0.47 9.07 -2.78
N LYS A 164 1.19 9.22 -1.66
CA LYS A 164 0.94 8.49 -0.41
C LYS A 164 0.85 9.52 0.71
N PHE A 165 -0.29 9.58 1.37
CA PHE A 165 -0.53 10.45 2.51
C PHE A 165 -0.71 9.60 3.77
N PHE A 166 0.11 9.86 4.79
CA PHE A 166 0.02 9.16 6.06
C PHE A 166 -0.97 9.85 6.98
N LEU A 167 -1.85 9.05 7.57
CA LEU A 167 -2.92 9.51 8.45
C LEU A 167 -2.81 8.82 9.80
N GLN A 168 -3.18 9.51 10.87
CA GLN A 168 -3.22 8.95 12.21
C GLN A 168 -4.44 9.43 12.96
N THR A 169 -5.18 8.51 13.58
CA THR A 169 -6.30 8.88 14.45
C THR A 169 -5.80 9.62 15.69
N LYS A 170 -6.46 10.72 16.05
CA LYS A 170 -6.23 11.43 17.32
C LYS A 170 -6.67 10.59 18.53
#